data_AF-A0A7V1JKR7-F1
#
_entry.id   AF-A0A7V1JKR7-F1
#
_cell.length_a   1.000
_cell.length_b   1.000
_cell.length_c   1.000
_cell.angle_alpha   90.00
_cell.angle_beta   90.00
_cell.angle_gamma   90.00
#
_symmetry.space_group_name_H-M   'P 1'
#
loop_
_entity.id
_entity.type
_entity.pdbx_description
1 polymer ?
#
loop_
_entity_poly.entity_id
_entity_poly.type
_entity_poly.pdbx_seq_one_letter_code
_entity_poly.pdbx_strand_id
1 'polypeptide(L)'
;MPGKRKETMDIREMVRRLRKGQSDRAVARAMKVNRKTVGRYRAWATAQGLLEGSPPSLVDLQRLLEETMSASPPPQNTSTVEPYREQVMKLRQQKVEIAAIHRRLKERGYPGSYASVYRFVRSLEPLEPEVTVRVETRPGEEAQ
;
A
#
# COMPACT_ATOMS: atom_id res chain seq x y z
N MET A 1 4.49 5.70 -6.88
CA MET A 1 3.79 4.45 -6.52
C MET A 1 4.82 3.36 -6.30
N PRO A 2 4.84 2.65 -5.16
CA PRO A 2 5.73 1.51 -4.99
C PRO A 2 5.36 0.46 -6.04
N GLY A 3 6.20 0.33 -7.05
CA GLY A 3 5.96 -0.58 -8.16
C GLY A 3 6.00 -2.02 -7.67
N LYS A 4 4.94 -2.78 -7.94
CA LYS A 4 4.85 -4.22 -7.62
C LYS A 4 6.11 -4.94 -8.10
N ARG A 5 6.72 -5.73 -7.20
CA ARG A 5 7.89 -6.59 -7.52
C ARG A 5 7.50 -7.58 -8.62
N LYS A 6 8.45 -7.93 -9.51
CA LYS A 6 8.27 -9.02 -10.48
C LYS A 6 8.32 -10.38 -9.80
N GLU A 7 7.76 -11.39 -10.45
CA GLU A 7 7.74 -12.75 -9.92
C GLU A 7 9.16 -13.31 -9.84
N THR A 8 9.42 -14.20 -8.87
CA THR A 8 10.75 -14.80 -8.65
C THR A 8 11.25 -15.52 -9.92
N MET A 9 10.35 -16.12 -10.69
CA MET A 9 10.66 -16.78 -11.96
C MET A 9 11.09 -15.79 -13.05
N ASP A 10 10.42 -14.64 -13.16
CA ASP A 10 10.82 -13.57 -14.09
C ASP A 10 12.22 -13.04 -13.74
N ILE A 11 12.48 -12.84 -12.45
CA ILE A 11 13.79 -12.35 -11.98
C ILE A 11 14.88 -13.37 -12.29
N ARG A 12 14.63 -14.67 -12.08
CA ARG A 12 15.57 -15.73 -12.45
C ARG A 12 15.86 -15.72 -13.95
N GLU A 13 14.84 -15.57 -14.78
CA GLU A 13 15.02 -15.52 -16.23
C GLU A 13 15.78 -14.26 -16.68
N MET A 14 15.55 -13.12 -16.04
CA MET A 14 16.36 -11.91 -16.25
C MET A 14 17.83 -12.20 -15.93
N VAL A 15 18.13 -12.72 -14.74
CA VAL A 15 19.51 -13.04 -14.32
C VAL A 15 20.16 -14.03 -15.30
N ARG A 16 19.45 -15.09 -15.70
CA ARG A 16 19.95 -16.07 -16.69
C ARG A 16 20.34 -15.42 -18.01
N ARG A 17 19.55 -14.46 -18.51
CA ARG A 17 19.84 -13.75 -19.77
C ARG A 17 20.97 -12.75 -19.63
N LEU A 18 21.05 -12.06 -18.49
CA LEU A 18 22.14 -11.13 -18.16
C LEU A 18 23.48 -11.88 -18.09
N ARG A 19 23.48 -13.09 -17.51
CA ARG A 19 24.65 -14.00 -17.48
C ARG A 19 25.12 -14.45 -18.86
N LYS A 20 24.22 -14.54 -19.84
CA LYS A 20 24.54 -14.83 -21.24
C LYS A 20 25.13 -13.61 -21.98
N GLY A 21 25.45 -12.52 -21.29
CA GLY A 21 25.99 -11.29 -21.89
C GLY A 21 24.95 -10.44 -22.64
N GLN A 22 23.65 -10.72 -22.49
CA GLN A 22 22.62 -9.93 -23.17
C GLN A 22 22.53 -8.51 -22.59
N SER A 23 22.35 -7.52 -23.47
CA SER A 23 22.12 -6.13 -23.07
C SER A 23 20.74 -5.95 -22.45
N ASP A 24 20.57 -4.93 -21.61
CA ASP A 24 19.28 -4.63 -20.96
C ASP A 24 18.14 -4.46 -21.96
N ARG A 25 18.46 -3.89 -23.14
CA ARG A 25 17.50 -3.68 -24.22
C ARG A 25 17.04 -5.00 -24.85
N ALA A 26 17.95 -5.96 -24.99
CA ALA A 26 17.64 -7.29 -25.52
C ALA A 26 16.76 -8.07 -24.53
N VAL A 27 17.11 -8.06 -23.24
CA VAL A 27 16.33 -8.73 -22.18
C VAL A 27 14.95 -8.09 -22.04
N ALA A 28 14.86 -6.76 -22.03
CA ALA A 28 13.60 -6.03 -21.98
C ALA A 28 12.64 -6.41 -23.12
N ARG A 29 13.16 -6.49 -24.36
CA ARG A 29 12.38 -6.88 -25.53
C ARG A 29 11.90 -8.32 -25.44
N ALA A 30 12.78 -9.25 -25.07
CA ALA A 30 12.47 -10.67 -25.02
C ALA A 30 11.46 -11.02 -23.92
N MET A 31 11.53 -10.33 -22.78
CA MET A 31 10.63 -10.55 -21.65
C MET A 31 9.40 -9.64 -21.62
N LYS A 32 9.29 -8.68 -22.56
CA LYS A 32 8.26 -7.63 -22.56
C LYS A 32 8.21 -6.87 -21.22
N VAL A 33 9.38 -6.55 -20.66
CA VAL A 33 9.53 -5.77 -19.42
C VAL A 33 10.22 -4.43 -19.70
N ASN A 34 9.90 -3.40 -18.91
CA ASN A 34 10.54 -2.10 -19.03
C ASN A 34 12.07 -2.19 -18.83
N ARG A 35 12.85 -1.55 -19.72
CA ARG A 35 14.32 -1.52 -19.64
C ARG A 35 14.86 -1.06 -18.28
N LYS A 36 14.18 -0.12 -17.62
CA LYS A 36 14.60 0.40 -16.30
C LYS A 36 14.45 -0.67 -15.22
N THR A 37 13.44 -1.54 -15.33
CA THR A 37 13.26 -2.68 -14.43
C THR A 37 14.39 -3.69 -14.61
N VAL A 38 14.77 -3.99 -15.87
CA VAL A 38 15.91 -4.87 -16.16
C VAL A 38 17.20 -4.28 -15.60
N GLY A 39 17.48 -2.99 -15.82
CA GLY A 39 18.65 -2.32 -15.28
C GLY A 39 18.71 -2.34 -13.75
N ARG A 40 17.56 -2.15 -13.07
CA ARG A 40 17.46 -2.29 -11.61
C ARG A 40 17.84 -3.71 -11.15
N TYR A 41 17.32 -4.74 -11.81
CA TYR A 41 17.65 -6.12 -11.47
C TYR A 41 19.08 -6.52 -11.87
N ARG A 42 19.66 -5.91 -12.91
CA ARG A 42 21.08 -6.08 -13.24
C ARG A 42 21.96 -5.53 -12.11
N ALA A 43 21.73 -4.28 -11.69
CA ALA A 43 22.50 -3.67 -10.61
C ALA A 43 22.42 -4.49 -9.31
N TRP A 44 21.21 -4.95 -8.98
CA TRP A 44 21.00 -5.87 -7.86
C TRP A 44 21.75 -7.20 -8.03
N ALA A 45 21.63 -7.85 -9.19
CA ALA A 45 22.31 -9.12 -9.46
C ALA A 45 23.84 -8.99 -9.45
N THR A 46 24.40 -7.87 -9.91
CA THR A 46 25.82 -7.54 -9.80
C THR A 46 26.23 -7.40 -8.32
N ALA A 47 25.48 -6.65 -7.53
CA ALA A 47 25.77 -6.45 -6.11
C ALA A 47 25.73 -7.74 -5.29
N GLN A 48 24.88 -8.69 -5.70
CA GLN A 48 24.75 -10.01 -5.07
C GLN A 48 25.67 -11.09 -5.67
N GLY A 49 26.54 -10.74 -6.64
CA GLY A 49 27.44 -11.69 -7.29
C GLY A 49 26.73 -12.75 -8.16
N LEU A 50 25.46 -12.55 -8.51
CA LEU A 50 24.63 -13.53 -9.20
C LEU A 50 24.92 -13.65 -10.71
N LEU A 51 25.74 -12.76 -11.25
CA LEU A 51 26.11 -12.75 -12.67
C LEU A 51 27.26 -13.71 -13.00
N GLU A 52 27.93 -14.24 -11.99
CA GLU A 52 29.08 -15.14 -12.12
C GLU A 52 28.84 -16.45 -11.34
N GLY A 53 29.55 -17.53 -11.67
CA GLY A 53 29.47 -18.79 -10.91
C GLY A 53 28.28 -19.71 -11.24
N SER A 54 27.89 -20.62 -10.34
CA SER A 54 26.77 -21.57 -10.57
C SER A 54 25.42 -20.84 -10.53
N PRO A 55 24.40 -21.23 -11.33
CA PRO A 55 23.06 -20.66 -11.18
C PRO A 55 22.53 -20.92 -9.76
N PRO A 56 22.06 -19.87 -9.04
CA PRO A 56 21.49 -20.05 -7.71
C PRO A 56 20.23 -20.93 -7.81
N SER A 57 19.98 -21.74 -6.77
CA SER A 57 18.72 -22.47 -6.67
C SER A 57 17.54 -21.49 -6.56
N LEU A 58 16.34 -21.96 -6.89
CA LEU A 58 15.14 -21.12 -6.78
C LEU A 58 14.89 -20.65 -5.34
N VAL A 59 15.20 -21.51 -4.36
CA VAL A 59 15.03 -21.24 -2.93
C VAL A 59 16.00 -20.17 -2.46
N ASP A 60 17.28 -20.27 -2.87
CA ASP A 60 18.30 -19.30 -2.48
C ASP A 60 18.04 -17.92 -3.11
N LEU A 61 17.61 -17.92 -4.39
CA LEU A 61 17.24 -16.68 -5.07
C LEU A 61 16.05 -16.00 -4.39
N GLN A 62 15.05 -16.77 -3.96
CA GLN A 62 13.89 -16.23 -3.25
C GLN A 62 14.30 -15.62 -1.90
N ARG A 63 15.12 -16.32 -1.13
CA ARG A 63 15.63 -15.82 0.16
C ARG A 63 16.39 -14.51 -0.01
N LEU A 64 17.35 -14.48 -0.94
CA LEU A 64 18.11 -13.26 -1.26
C LEU A 64 17.20 -12.10 -1.67
N LEU A 65 16.15 -12.37 -2.46
CA LEU A 65 15.18 -11.36 -2.87
C LEU A 65 14.33 -10.82 -1.71
N GLU A 66 14.02 -11.64 -0.71
CA GLU A 66 13.30 -11.22 0.49
C GLU A 66 14.20 -10.38 1.41
N GLU A 67 15.46 -10.78 1.58
CA GLU A 67 16.42 -10.06 2.43
C GLU A 67 16.82 -8.70 1.85
N THR A 68 17.09 -8.63 0.54
CA THR A 68 17.74 -7.46 -0.08
C THR A 68 16.79 -6.55 -0.86
N MET A 69 15.63 -7.06 -1.24
CA MET A 69 14.62 -6.37 -2.05
C MET A 69 13.24 -6.44 -1.41
N SER A 70 13.17 -6.56 -0.07
CA SER A 70 11.92 -6.37 0.67
C SER A 70 11.36 -4.99 0.34
N ALA A 71 10.26 -4.97 -0.40
CA ALA A 71 9.51 -3.74 -0.57
C ALA A 71 8.94 -3.40 0.80
N SER A 72 9.47 -2.37 1.46
CA SER A 72 8.79 -1.79 2.61
C SER A 72 7.35 -1.51 2.20
N PRO A 73 6.34 -1.92 3.00
CA PRO A 73 4.96 -1.64 2.66
C PRO A 73 4.81 -0.15 2.36
N PRO A 74 3.91 0.25 1.44
CA PRO A 74 3.62 1.67 1.23
C PRO A 74 3.40 2.30 2.61
N PRO A 75 3.88 3.55 2.83
CA PRO A 75 3.63 4.23 4.09
C PRO A 75 2.13 4.15 4.34
N GLN A 76 1.74 3.46 5.42
CA GLN A 76 0.34 3.41 5.80
C GLN A 76 -0.06 4.84 6.11
N ASN A 77 -1.15 5.31 5.51
CA ASN A 77 -1.70 6.62 5.80
C ASN A 77 -2.29 6.58 7.22
N THR A 78 -1.41 6.69 8.23
CA THR A 78 -1.83 6.80 9.62
C THR A 78 -2.40 8.19 9.84
N SER A 79 -3.55 8.27 10.50
CA SER A 79 -4.15 9.55 10.84
C SER A 79 -3.20 10.33 11.75
N THR A 80 -3.03 11.63 11.52
CA THR A 80 -2.28 12.48 12.46
C THR A 80 -2.90 12.47 13.87
N VAL A 81 -4.18 12.09 13.99
CA VAL A 81 -4.92 11.98 15.26
C VAL A 81 -4.57 10.68 16.02
N GLU A 82 -3.93 9.71 15.37
CA GLU A 82 -3.63 8.39 15.93
C GLU A 82 -2.93 8.43 17.30
N PRO A 83 -1.91 9.29 17.54
CA PRO A 83 -1.25 9.39 18.85
C PRO A 83 -2.19 9.87 19.98
N TYR A 84 -3.32 10.48 19.63
CA TYR A 84 -4.31 11.01 20.56
C TYR A 84 -5.59 10.16 20.63
N ARG A 85 -5.58 8.95 20.04
CA ARG A 85 -6.74 8.06 19.93
C ARG A 85 -7.50 7.89 21.25
N GLU A 86 -6.79 7.48 22.31
CA GLU A 86 -7.39 7.21 23.61
C GLU A 86 -8.09 8.45 24.19
N GLN A 87 -7.49 9.62 24.02
CA GLN A 87 -8.03 10.89 24.49
C GLN A 87 -9.29 11.27 23.71
N VAL A 88 -9.26 11.12 22.39
CA VAL A 88 -10.43 11.36 21.53
C VAL A 88 -11.57 10.43 21.90
N MET A 89 -11.31 9.13 22.09
CA MET A 89 -12.31 8.15 22.51
C MET A 89 -12.92 8.51 23.87
N LYS A 90 -12.09 8.86 24.87
CA LYS A 90 -12.57 9.28 26.19
C LYS A 90 -13.45 10.52 26.12
N LEU A 91 -13.06 11.52 25.34
CA LEU A 91 -13.84 12.75 25.16
C LEU A 91 -15.15 12.48 24.39
N ARG A 92 -15.14 11.58 23.41
CA ARG A 92 -16.36 11.15 22.71
C ARG A 92 -17.32 10.40 23.62
N GLN A 93 -16.82 9.53 24.50
CA GLN A 93 -17.63 8.84 25.50
C GLN A 93 -18.29 9.83 26.49
N GLN A 94 -17.61 10.94 26.79
CA GLN A 94 -18.15 12.06 27.57
C GLN A 94 -19.09 12.98 26.77
N LYS A 95 -19.47 12.59 25.54
CA LYS A 95 -20.33 13.36 24.62
C LYS A 95 -19.79 14.77 24.28
N VAL A 96 -18.47 14.94 24.31
CA VAL A 96 -17.83 16.21 23.93
C VAL A 96 -17.92 16.41 22.42
N GLU A 97 -18.24 17.63 22.01
CA GLU A 97 -18.29 18.02 20.59
C GLU A 97 -16.92 17.93 19.91
N ILE A 98 -16.90 17.57 18.63
CA ILE A 98 -15.68 17.39 17.83
C ILE A 98 -14.85 18.68 17.78
N ALA A 99 -15.50 19.85 17.74
CA ALA A 99 -14.82 21.15 17.76
C ALA A 99 -14.07 21.38 19.08
N ALA A 100 -14.68 21.01 20.21
CA ALA A 100 -14.04 21.09 21.52
C ALA A 100 -12.92 20.05 21.69
N ILE A 101 -13.05 18.86 21.08
CA ILE A 101 -11.97 17.87 21.01
C ILE A 101 -10.79 18.45 20.23
N HIS A 102 -11.01 19.03 19.04
CA HIS A 102 -9.94 19.64 18.24
C HIS A 102 -9.21 20.75 18.99
N ARG A 103 -9.93 21.62 19.72
CA ARG A 103 -9.32 22.68 20.53
C ARG A 103 -8.43 22.11 21.64
N ARG A 104 -8.91 21.10 22.37
CA ARG A 104 -8.12 20.40 23.41
C ARG A 104 -6.90 19.68 22.86
N LEU A 105 -6.99 19.12 21.66
CA LEU A 105 -5.85 18.52 20.97
C LEU A 105 -4.82 19.59 20.59
N LYS A 106 -5.28 20.75 20.11
CA LYS A 106 -4.41 21.88 19.72
C LYS A 106 -3.62 22.42 20.91
N GLU A 107 -4.25 22.53 22.09
CA GLU A 107 -3.58 22.91 23.35
C GLU A 107 -2.46 21.93 23.74
N ARG A 108 -2.56 20.67 23.31
CA ARG A 108 -1.56 19.61 23.53
C ARG A 108 -0.57 19.47 22.38
N GLY A 109 -0.50 20.47 21.49
CA GLY A 109 0.45 20.52 20.39
C GLY A 109 0.04 19.76 19.12
N TYR A 110 -1.24 19.40 18.95
CA TYR A 110 -1.71 18.73 17.73
C TYR A 110 -1.61 19.67 16.51
N PRO A 111 -0.86 19.28 15.45
CA PRO A 111 -0.65 20.12 14.27
C PRO A 111 -1.74 19.97 13.19
N GLY A 112 -2.66 19.02 13.34
CA GLY A 112 -3.63 18.70 12.31
C GLY A 112 -4.89 19.57 12.32
N SER A 113 -5.66 19.46 11.24
CA SER A 113 -6.88 20.24 11.05
C SER A 113 -8.08 19.64 11.79
N TYR A 114 -9.13 20.46 11.97
CA TYR A 114 -10.43 19.99 12.45
C TYR A 114 -10.96 18.83 11.60
N ALA A 115 -10.80 18.89 10.27
CA ALA A 115 -11.27 17.85 9.36
C ALA A 115 -10.60 16.49 9.62
N SER A 116 -9.35 16.47 10.06
CA SER A 116 -8.66 15.23 10.45
C SER A 116 -9.31 14.59 11.68
N VAL A 117 -9.66 15.40 12.71
CA VAL A 117 -10.37 14.94 13.90
C VAL A 117 -11.79 14.47 13.55
N TYR A 118 -12.50 15.23 12.72
CA TYR A 118 -13.84 14.88 12.26
C TYR A 118 -13.86 13.54 11.53
N ARG A 119 -12.94 13.32 10.56
CA ARG A 119 -12.83 12.05 9.84
C ARG A 119 -12.47 10.89 10.77
N PHE A 120 -11.57 11.12 11.72
CA PHE A 120 -11.18 10.11 12.71
C PHE A 120 -12.37 9.71 13.59
N VAL A 121 -13.14 10.67 14.13
CA VAL A 121 -14.35 10.39 14.90
C VAL A 121 -15.41 9.67 14.05
N ARG A 122 -15.62 10.10 12.80
CA ARG A 122 -16.56 9.44 11.86
C ARG A 122 -16.16 8.00 11.52
N SER A 123 -14.87 7.67 11.56
CA SER A 123 -14.42 6.27 11.39
C SER A 123 -14.68 5.40 12.62
N LEU A 124 -14.74 6.01 13.81
CA LEU A 124 -15.09 5.32 15.06
C LEU A 124 -16.62 5.18 15.23
N GLU A 125 -17.37 6.15 14.71
CA GLU A 125 -18.82 6.23 14.75
C GLU A 125 -19.36 6.30 13.31
N PRO A 126 -19.32 5.18 12.54
CA PRO A 126 -19.87 5.15 11.20
C PRO A 126 -21.37 5.48 11.25
N LEU A 127 -21.83 6.33 10.33
CA LEU A 127 -23.25 6.60 10.20
C LEU A 127 -23.90 5.34 9.64
N GLU A 128 -24.98 4.87 10.27
CA GLU A 128 -25.84 3.90 9.62
C GLU A 128 -26.43 4.56 8.38
N PRO A 129 -26.28 3.96 7.19
CA PRO A 129 -26.86 4.53 5.99
C PRO A 129 -28.38 4.51 6.12
N GLU A 130 -29.02 5.63 5.81
CA GLU A 130 -30.47 5.65 5.61
C GLU A 130 -30.77 4.98 4.27
N VAL A 131 -31.08 3.69 4.34
CA VAL A 131 -31.34 2.85 3.16
C VAL A 131 -32.79 3.06 2.74
N THR A 132 -33.00 3.52 1.51
CA THR A 132 -34.30 3.49 0.85
C THR A 132 -34.39 2.24 -0.02
N VAL A 133 -35.48 1.49 0.09
CA VAL A 133 -35.74 0.31 -0.74
C VAL A 133 -36.74 0.70 -1.82
N ARG A 134 -36.43 0.35 -3.07
CA ARG A 134 -37.39 0.46 -4.18
C ARG A 134 -38.41 -0.67 -4.03
N VAL A 135 -39.66 -0.32 -3.78
CA VAL A 135 -40.78 -1.27 -3.82
C VAL A 135 -41.12 -1.49 -5.30
N GLU A 136 -40.97 -2.72 -5.79
CA GLU A 136 -41.38 -3.09 -7.15
C GLU A 136 -42.77 -3.73 -7.09
N THR A 137 -43.77 -3.04 -7.65
CA THR A 137 -45.14 -3.53 -7.80
C THR A 137 -45.46 -3.74 -9.28
N ARG A 138 -46.39 -4.66 -9.57
CA ARG A 138 -46.84 -4.85 -10.95
C ARG A 138 -47.70 -3.65 -11.37
N PRO A 139 -47.76 -3.34 -12.68
CA PRO A 139 -48.60 -2.26 -13.18
C PRO A 139 -50.06 -2.45 -12.72
N GLY A 140 -50.59 -1.49 -11.95
CA GLY A 140 -51.98 -1.48 -11.48
C GLY A 140 -52.23 -1.98 -10.06
N GLU A 141 -51.20 -2.39 -9.29
CA GLU A 141 -51.37 -2.91 -7.93
C GLU A 141 -51.35 -1.84 -6.81
N GLU A 142 -50.81 -0.65 -7.04
CA GLU A 142 -50.87 0.46 -6.07
C GLU A 142 -51.50 1.71 -6.70
N ALA A 143 -52.73 2.00 -6.26
CA ALA A 143 -53.41 3.27 -6.48
C ALA A 143 -53.63 3.94 -5.12
N GLN A 144 -52.87 5.02 -4.90
CA GLN A 144 -53.00 6.05 -3.85
C GLN A 144 -52.69 5.67 -2.40
#